data_AF-A0A7C1H5B9-F1
#
_entry.id   AF-A0A7C1H5B9-F1
#
_cell.length_a   1.000
_cell.length_b   1.000
_cell.length_c   1.000
_cell.angle_alpha   90.00
_cell.angle_beta   90.00
_cell.angle_gamma   90.00
#
_symmetry.space_group_name_H-M   'P 1'
#
loop_
_entity.id
_entity.type
_entity.pdbx_description
1 polymer ?
#
loop_
_entity_poly.entity_id
_entity_poly.type
_entity_poly.pdbx_seq_one_letter_code
_entity_poly.pdbx_strand_id
1 'polypeptide(L)'
;MKDAKFIAGVILIFILGASCGALGVHITYKIQVAKYMSGDKSAYQTIIVKHLNRKLSLDAVQREKITDIIEEAQLETQKIREEVWPKVEIVLGTSRLRIKEVLRPDQVEKYNNLIKKHKARSGKTSSTQ
;
A
#
# COMPACT_ATOMS: atom_id res chain seq x y z
N MET A 1 31.41 18.26 -43.77
CA MET A 1 29.96 18.57 -43.64
C MET A 1 29.05 17.34 -43.57
N LYS A 2 29.47 16.13 -43.97
CA LYS A 2 28.63 14.91 -43.92
C LYS A 2 28.61 14.28 -42.53
N ASP A 3 29.73 14.31 -41.82
CA ASP A 3 29.87 13.67 -40.51
C ASP A 3 29.10 14.42 -39.41
N ALA A 4 29.00 15.74 -39.51
CA ALA A 4 28.20 16.56 -38.59
C ALA A 4 26.70 16.21 -38.65
N LYS A 5 26.18 15.86 -39.83
CA LYS A 5 24.77 15.44 -40.00
C LYS A 5 24.53 14.04 -39.44
N PHE A 6 25.54 13.17 -39.55
CA PHE A 6 25.48 11.82 -39.00
C PHE A 6 25.55 11.83 -37.46
N ILE A 7 26.48 12.62 -36.89
CA ILE A 7 26.61 12.81 -35.44
C ILE A 7 25.33 13.43 -34.85
N ALA A 8 24.74 14.42 -35.54
CA ALA A 8 23.47 15.00 -35.12
C ALA A 8 22.33 13.96 -35.08
N GLY A 9 22.28 13.04 -36.06
CA GLY A 9 21.29 11.96 -36.08
C GLY A 9 21.43 10.98 -34.91
N VAL A 10 22.67 10.58 -34.57
CA VAL A 10 22.94 9.67 -33.46
C VAL A 10 22.59 10.31 -32.11
N ILE A 11 22.93 11.58 -31.91
CA ILE A 11 22.59 12.32 -30.69
C ILE A 11 21.07 12.43 -30.52
N LEU A 12 20.33 12.64 -31.60
CA LEU A 12 18.87 12.76 -31.56
C LEU A 12 18.20 11.44 -31.12
N ILE A 13 18.66 10.29 -31.63
CA ILE A 13 18.16 8.96 -31.22
C ILE A 13 18.47 8.71 -29.74
N PHE A 14 19.65 9.12 -29.27
CA PHE A 14 20.03 8.95 -27.87
C PHE A 14 19.17 9.78 -26.92
N ILE A 15 18.87 11.04 -27.29
CA ILE A 15 17.97 11.91 -26.50
C ILE A 15 16.55 11.36 -26.48
N LEU A 16 16.05 10.84 -27.61
CA LEU A 16 14.74 10.19 -27.69
C LEU A 16 14.68 8.92 -26.82
N GLY A 17 15.72 8.08 -26.87
CA GLY A 17 15.83 6.89 -26.02
C GLY A 17 15.90 7.23 -24.53
N ALA A 18 16.71 8.22 -24.16
CA ALA A 18 16.81 8.71 -22.79
C ALA A 18 15.49 9.32 -22.29
N SER A 19 14.75 10.02 -23.15
CA SER A 19 13.45 10.60 -22.83
C SER A 19 12.38 9.53 -22.59
N CYS A 20 12.32 8.50 -23.44
CA CYS A 20 11.45 7.34 -23.22
C CYS A 20 11.80 6.59 -21.92
N GLY A 21 13.09 6.40 -21.64
CA GLY A 21 13.56 5.76 -20.41
C GLY A 21 13.23 6.58 -19.15
N ALA A 22 13.48 7.88 -19.17
CA ALA A 22 13.24 8.79 -18.04
C ALA A 22 11.75 8.92 -17.72
N LEU A 23 10.87 8.97 -18.73
CA LEU A 23 9.43 9.01 -18.52
C LEU A 23 8.90 7.70 -17.90
N GLY A 24 9.40 6.54 -18.36
CA GLY A 24 9.04 5.24 -17.79
C GLY A 24 9.49 5.06 -16.33
N VAL A 25 10.71 5.51 -16.00
CA VAL A 25 11.24 5.46 -14.63
C VAL A 25 10.54 6.45 -13.72
N HIS A 26 10.25 7.67 -14.19
CA HIS A 26 9.60 8.71 -13.38
C HIS A 26 8.14 8.36 -13.02
N ILE A 27 7.40 7.69 -13.93
CA ILE A 27 6.04 7.20 -13.66
C ILE A 27 6.06 6.03 -12.66
N THR A 28 6.98 5.08 -12.82
CA THR A 28 7.07 3.92 -11.92
C THR A 28 7.56 4.29 -10.52
N TYR A 29 8.47 5.27 -10.41
CA TYR A 29 9.01 5.73 -9.12
C TYR A 29 7.97 6.49 -8.28
N LYS A 30 7.16 7.37 -8.90
CA LYS A 30 6.10 8.11 -8.19
C LYS A 30 5.00 7.18 -7.64
N ILE A 31 4.63 6.15 -8.38
CA ILE A 31 3.65 5.14 -7.94
C ILE A 31 4.21 4.29 -6.78
N GLN A 32 5.50 3.97 -6.83
CA GLN A 32 6.13 3.09 -5.84
C GLN A 32 6.40 3.81 -4.51
N VAL A 33 6.80 5.09 -4.53
CA VAL A 33 7.04 5.88 -3.31
C VAL A 33 5.74 6.30 -2.63
N ALA A 34 4.70 6.66 -3.39
CA ALA A 34 3.37 6.96 -2.82
C ALA A 34 2.72 5.74 -2.14
N LYS A 35 2.98 4.53 -2.63
CA LYS A 35 2.48 3.25 -2.10
C LYS A 35 3.05 2.82 -0.75
N TYR A 36 4.30 3.16 -0.46
CA TYR A 36 4.95 2.74 0.80
C TYR A 36 4.49 3.56 2.03
N MET A 37 4.01 4.79 1.84
CA MET A 37 3.62 5.68 2.95
C MET A 37 2.12 5.65 3.30
N SER A 38 1.25 5.16 2.42
CA SER A 38 -0.20 5.39 2.53
C SER A 38 -1.00 4.19 3.05
N GLY A 39 -0.40 3.01 3.26
CA GLY A 39 -1.16 1.80 3.59
C GLY A 39 -2.15 1.41 2.48
N ASP A 40 -1.89 1.88 1.26
CA ASP A 40 -2.80 1.76 0.14
C ASP A 40 -2.95 0.31 -0.31
N LYS A 41 -4.20 -0.12 -0.46
CA LYS A 41 -4.63 -1.48 -0.83
C LYS A 41 -3.94 -1.97 -2.11
N SER A 42 -3.66 -1.05 -3.03
CA SER A 42 -2.99 -1.34 -4.29
C SER A 42 -1.49 -1.65 -4.12
N ALA A 43 -0.86 -1.23 -3.02
CA ALA A 43 0.55 -1.48 -2.73
C ALA A 43 0.80 -2.97 -2.44
N TYR A 44 -0.08 -3.57 -1.65
CA TYR A 44 0.02 -4.96 -1.23
C TYR A 44 -0.09 -5.94 -2.41
N GLN A 45 -1.08 -5.73 -3.28
CA GLN A 45 -1.27 -6.51 -4.51
C GLN A 45 -0.03 -6.45 -5.40
N THR A 46 0.53 -5.26 -5.61
CA THR A 46 1.75 -5.08 -6.41
C THR A 46 2.96 -5.78 -5.79
N ILE A 47 3.09 -5.78 -4.46
CA ILE A 47 4.19 -6.46 -3.76
C ILE A 47 4.08 -7.98 -3.94
N ILE A 48 2.88 -8.55 -3.80
CA ILE A 48 2.68 -10.00 -3.98
C ILE A 48 2.96 -10.41 -5.42
N VAL A 49 2.35 -9.75 -6.40
CA VAL A 49 2.56 -10.07 -7.82
C VAL A 49 4.03 -9.93 -8.20
N LYS A 50 4.72 -8.88 -7.72
CA LYS A 50 6.16 -8.69 -7.95
C LYS A 50 7.01 -9.79 -7.29
N HIS A 51 6.64 -10.21 -6.09
CA HIS A 51 7.31 -11.30 -5.38
C HIS A 51 7.16 -12.62 -6.15
N LEU A 52 5.93 -12.97 -6.54
CA LEU A 52 5.61 -14.17 -7.31
C LEU A 52 6.32 -14.16 -8.67
N ASN A 53 6.31 -13.01 -9.36
CA ASN A 53 7.03 -12.86 -10.61
C ASN A 53 8.54 -13.09 -10.45
N ARG A 54 9.16 -12.56 -9.40
CA ARG A 54 10.60 -12.76 -9.15
C ARG A 54 10.95 -14.24 -8.86
N LYS A 55 10.01 -14.99 -8.28
CA LYS A 55 10.23 -16.39 -7.89
C LYS A 55 9.88 -17.38 -9.00
N LEU A 56 8.91 -17.05 -9.83
CA LEU A 56 8.31 -17.97 -10.81
C LEU A 56 8.53 -17.54 -12.26
N SER A 57 9.12 -16.37 -12.50
CA SER A 57 9.36 -15.81 -13.83
C SER A 57 8.09 -15.79 -14.69
N LEU A 58 7.05 -15.13 -14.17
CA LEU A 58 5.72 -15.10 -14.78
C LEU A 58 5.73 -14.31 -16.10
N ASP A 59 5.10 -14.87 -17.12
CA ASP A 59 4.81 -14.16 -18.36
C ASP A 59 3.72 -13.09 -18.19
N ALA A 60 3.44 -12.33 -19.24
CA ALA A 60 2.48 -11.23 -19.20
C ALA A 60 1.05 -11.71 -18.89
N VAL A 61 0.62 -12.81 -19.51
CA VAL A 61 -0.74 -13.36 -19.37
C VAL A 61 -0.92 -13.96 -17.98
N GLN A 62 0.09 -14.67 -17.47
CA GLN A 62 0.09 -15.21 -16.11
C GLN A 62 0.02 -14.10 -15.06
N ARG A 63 0.75 -13.00 -15.29
CA ARG A 63 0.79 -11.87 -14.36
C ARG A 63 -0.55 -11.15 -14.28
N GLU A 64 -1.22 -10.97 -15.40
CA GLU A 64 -2.56 -10.39 -15.47
C GLU A 64 -3.54 -11.25 -14.67
N LYS A 65 -3.62 -12.55 -14.97
CA LYS A 65 -4.50 -13.48 -14.25
C LYS A 65 -4.25 -13.54 -12.74
N ILE A 66 -2.98 -13.55 -12.32
CA ILE A 66 -2.64 -13.55 -10.89
C ILE A 66 -3.02 -12.22 -10.23
N THR A 67 -2.93 -11.11 -10.96
CA THR A 67 -3.37 -9.80 -10.48
C THR A 67 -4.87 -9.81 -10.19
N ASP A 68 -5.67 -10.35 -11.10
CA ASP A 68 -7.13 -10.46 -10.96
C ASP A 68 -7.51 -11.36 -9.76
N ILE A 69 -6.86 -12.53 -9.63
CA ILE A 69 -7.10 -13.46 -8.51
C ILE A 69 -6.82 -12.79 -7.15
N ILE A 70 -5.73 -12.02 -7.05
CA ILE A 70 -5.38 -11.33 -5.82
C ILE A 70 -6.35 -10.19 -5.53
N GLU A 71 -6.85 -9.50 -6.56
CA GLU A 71 -7.86 -8.44 -6.41
C GLU A 71 -9.17 -9.00 -5.87
N GLU A 72 -9.65 -10.09 -6.45
CA GLU A 72 -10.86 -10.77 -5.98
C GLU A 72 -10.72 -11.22 -4.52
N ALA A 73 -9.61 -11.90 -4.19
CA ALA A 73 -9.32 -12.32 -2.82
C ALA A 73 -9.25 -11.12 -1.84
N GLN A 74 -8.74 -9.98 -2.30
CA GLN A 74 -8.69 -8.76 -1.50
C GLN A 74 -10.09 -8.16 -1.25
N LEU A 75 -10.97 -8.18 -2.26
CA LEU A 75 -12.35 -7.75 -2.12
C LEU A 75 -13.13 -8.65 -1.15
N GLU A 76 -12.96 -9.97 -1.24
CA GLU A 76 -13.57 -10.91 -0.30
C GLU A 76 -13.07 -10.71 1.12
N THR A 77 -11.75 -10.58 1.29
CA THR A 77 -11.14 -10.29 2.59
C THR A 77 -11.65 -8.98 3.17
N GLN A 78 -11.89 -7.96 2.33
CA GLN A 78 -12.47 -6.70 2.76
C GLN A 78 -13.90 -6.89 3.27
N LYS A 79 -14.74 -7.64 2.56
CA LYS A 79 -16.12 -7.93 3.00
C LYS A 79 -16.13 -8.62 4.35
N ILE A 80 -15.30 -9.65 4.54
CA ILE A 80 -15.14 -10.36 5.82
C ILE A 80 -14.71 -9.38 6.91
N ARG A 81 -13.72 -8.53 6.62
CA ARG A 81 -13.25 -7.52 7.57
C ARG A 81 -14.37 -6.55 7.96
N GLU A 82 -15.18 -6.08 7.01
CA GLU A 82 -16.28 -5.16 7.29
C GLU A 82 -17.35 -5.80 8.17
N GLU A 83 -17.63 -7.09 8.00
CA GLU A 83 -18.59 -7.81 8.84
C GLU A 83 -18.05 -8.11 10.25
N VAL A 84 -16.78 -8.50 10.35
CA VAL A 84 -16.18 -8.98 11.61
C VAL A 84 -15.63 -7.83 12.45
N TRP A 85 -15.11 -6.76 11.84
CA TRP A 85 -14.47 -5.67 12.57
C TRP A 85 -15.36 -4.96 13.60
N PRO A 86 -16.66 -4.72 13.35
CA PRO A 86 -17.56 -4.17 14.37
C PRO A 86 -17.64 -5.05 15.62
N LYS A 87 -17.72 -6.38 15.44
CA LYS A 87 -17.75 -7.35 16.54
C LYS A 87 -16.44 -7.29 17.35
N VAL A 88 -15.31 -7.16 16.67
CA VAL A 88 -14.00 -7.00 17.31
C VAL A 88 -13.91 -5.69 18.10
N GLU A 89 -14.37 -4.56 17.56
CA GLU A 89 -14.30 -3.27 18.26
C GLU A 89 -15.18 -3.27 19.52
N ILE A 90 -16.32 -3.98 19.51
CA ILE A 90 -17.16 -4.17 20.70
C ILE A 90 -16.37 -4.92 21.79
N VAL A 91 -15.77 -6.06 21.47
CA VAL A 91 -14.98 -6.86 22.43
C VAL A 91 -13.82 -6.03 22.99
N LEU A 92 -13.08 -5.34 22.11
CA LEU A 92 -11.99 -4.46 22.53
C LEU A 92 -12.50 -3.29 23.39
N GLY A 93 -13.66 -2.74 23.07
CA GLY A 93 -14.32 -1.70 23.87
C GLY A 93 -14.62 -2.17 25.29
N THR A 94 -15.25 -3.34 25.43
CA THR A 94 -15.55 -3.95 26.73
C THR A 94 -14.27 -4.24 27.52
N SER A 95 -13.24 -4.81 26.89
CA SER A 95 -11.94 -5.03 27.53
C SER A 95 -11.30 -3.72 28.01
N ARG A 96 -11.40 -2.64 27.22
CA ARG A 96 -10.86 -1.33 27.63
C ARG A 96 -11.59 -0.76 28.86
N LEU A 97 -12.89 -0.98 29.01
CA LEU A 97 -13.63 -0.58 30.21
C LEU A 97 -13.16 -1.36 31.44
N ARG A 98 -13.08 -2.69 31.33
CA ARG A 98 -12.59 -3.54 32.42
C ARG A 98 -11.15 -3.21 32.84
N ILE A 99 -10.29 -2.88 31.88
CA ILE A 99 -8.94 -2.41 32.19
C ILE A 99 -8.99 -1.09 32.98
N LYS A 100 -9.87 -0.14 32.63
CA LYS A 100 -9.98 1.12 33.36
C LYS A 100 -10.45 0.94 34.80
N GLU A 101 -11.28 -0.05 35.09
CA GLU A 101 -11.79 -0.35 36.44
C GLU A 101 -10.68 -0.78 37.40
N VAL A 102 -9.61 -1.41 36.90
CA VAL A 102 -8.48 -1.87 37.72
C VAL A 102 -7.31 -0.88 37.77
N LEU A 103 -7.38 0.21 37.01
CA LEU A 103 -6.35 1.23 36.97
C LEU A 103 -6.61 2.29 38.04
N ARG A 104 -5.53 2.80 38.62
CA ARG A 104 -5.62 4.00 39.47
C ARG A 104 -5.93 5.23 38.62
N PRO A 105 -6.50 6.30 39.22
CA PRO A 105 -6.84 7.53 38.50
C PRO A 105 -5.66 8.12 37.70
N ASP A 106 -4.44 8.10 38.25
CA ASP A 106 -3.21 8.58 37.58
C ASP A 106 -2.84 7.76 36.33
N GLN A 107 -3.24 6.49 36.29
CA GLN A 107 -2.91 5.57 35.20
C GLN A 107 -3.93 5.60 34.06
N VAL A 108 -5.18 5.99 34.34
CA VAL A 108 -6.27 6.03 33.34
C VAL A 108 -5.95 7.01 32.21
N GLU A 109 -5.39 8.18 32.52
CA GLU A 109 -5.02 9.18 31.52
C GLU A 109 -3.91 8.67 30.58
N LYS A 110 -2.87 8.05 31.16
CA LYS A 110 -1.79 7.43 30.40
C LYS A 110 -2.31 6.32 29.48
N TYR A 111 -3.25 5.50 29.98
CA TYR A 111 -3.87 4.44 29.19
C TYR A 111 -4.69 4.98 28.02
N ASN A 112 -5.50 6.03 28.23
CA ASN A 112 -6.25 6.68 27.16
C ASN A 112 -5.33 7.22 26.05
N ASN A 113 -4.19 7.81 26.42
CA ASN A 113 -3.19 8.31 25.49
C ASN A 113 -2.54 7.18 24.66
N LEU A 114 -2.29 6.02 25.28
CA LEU A 114 -1.79 4.84 24.56
C LEU A 114 -2.80 4.34 23.52
N ILE A 115 -4.09 4.25 23.90
CA ILE A 115 -5.14 3.85 22.96
C ILE A 115 -5.24 4.83 21.80
N LYS A 116 -5.22 6.15 22.07
CA LYS A 116 -5.32 7.19 21.04
C LYS A 116 -4.16 7.11 20.04
N LYS A 117 -2.93 6.94 20.52
CA LYS A 117 -1.75 6.73 19.66
C LYS A 117 -1.86 5.47 18.81
N HIS A 118 -2.40 4.39 19.38
CA HIS A 118 -2.59 3.14 18.64
C HIS A 118 -3.68 3.26 17.56
N LYS A 119 -4.81 3.92 17.86
CA LYS A 119 -5.86 4.20 16.88
C LYS A 119 -5.37 5.09 15.74
N ALA A 120 -4.61 6.15 16.04
CA ALA A 120 -4.05 7.05 15.03
C ALA A 120 -3.10 6.34 14.04
N ARG A 121 -2.34 5.34 14.51
CA ARG A 121 -1.44 4.53 13.65
C ARG A 121 -2.18 3.50 12.80
N SER A 122 -3.39 3.11 13.20
CA SER A 122 -4.18 2.09 12.51
C SER A 122 -4.95 2.64 11.30
N GLY A 123 -4.93 3.97 11.06
CA GLY A 123 -5.60 4.62 9.93
C GLY A 123 -7.14 4.57 9.97
N LYS A 124 -7.74 3.95 11.00
CA LYS A 124 -9.20 3.88 11.21
C LYS A 124 -9.68 5.06 12.05
N THR A 125 -9.75 6.24 11.45
CA THR A 125 -10.52 7.39 11.93
C THR A 125 -11.76 7.58 11.07
N SER A 126 -12.76 6.71 11.26
CA SER A 126 -14.16 6.81 10.82
C SER A 126 -14.80 5.47 11.19
N SER A 127 -15.84 5.31 12.00
CA SER A 127 -17.03 6.12 12.26
C SER A 127 -17.50 5.85 13.71
N THR A 128 -17.50 6.86 14.56
CA THR A 128 -18.35 6.87 15.77
C THR A 128 -18.46 8.33 16.18
N GLN A 129 -19.35 9.01 15.46
CA GLN A 129 -20.10 10.12 16.00
C GLN A 129 -21.50 9.58 16.28
#